data_AF-A0A937QYJ6-F1
#
_entry.id   AF-A0A937QYJ6-F1
#
_cell.length_a   1.000
_cell.length_b   1.000
_cell.length_c   1.000
_cell.angle_alpha   90.00
_cell.angle_beta   90.00
_cell.angle_gamma   90.00
#
_symmetry.space_group_name_H-M   'P 1'
#
loop_
_entity.id
_entity.type
_entity.pdbx_description
1 polymer ?
#
loop_
_entity_poly.entity_id
_entity_poly.type
_entity_poly.pdbx_seq_one_letter_code
_entity_poly.pdbx_strand_id
1 'polypeptide(L)'
;MQQVKAPRSVFIDFPLGHQCGRPGDSELQTQILTDTLNILASAKGPGTMVDLDYQWDELFDWGTYLRDVKEMIEEEGAQVFELTP
;
A
#
# COMPACT_ATOMS: atom_id res chain seq x y z
N MET A 1 -19.04 -23.60 -15.19
CA MET A 1 -18.13 -22.53 -14.71
C MET A 1 -18.02 -22.66 -13.21
N GLN A 2 -16.80 -22.79 -12.68
CA GLN A 2 -16.56 -22.83 -11.24
C GLN A 2 -16.39 -21.38 -10.75
N GLN A 3 -17.21 -20.94 -9.80
CA GLN A 3 -17.18 -19.57 -9.30
C GLN A 3 -16.03 -19.44 -8.30
N VAL A 4 -14.99 -18.68 -8.66
CA VAL A 4 -13.91 -18.33 -7.73
C VAL A 4 -14.44 -17.31 -6.72
N LYS A 5 -14.16 -17.56 -5.44
CA LYS A 5 -14.58 -16.67 -4.35
C LYS A 5 -13.65 -15.46 -4.27
N ALA A 6 -14.16 -14.32 -3.82
CA ALA A 6 -13.41 -13.07 -3.77
C ALA A 6 -12.11 -13.18 -2.93
N PRO A 7 -11.06 -12.43 -3.29
CA PRO A 7 -9.83 -12.39 -2.50
C PRO A 7 -10.11 -11.86 -1.09
N ARG A 8 -9.20 -12.19 -0.17
CA ARG A 8 -9.16 -11.57 1.16
C ARG A 8 -8.29 -10.34 1.05
N SER A 9 -8.79 -9.21 1.49
CA SER A 9 -8.16 -7.91 1.30
C SER A 9 -8.01 -7.18 2.62
N VAL A 10 -6.99 -6.34 2.69
CA VAL A 10 -6.74 -5.46 3.81
C VAL A 10 -6.70 -4.04 3.28
N PHE A 11 -7.35 -3.13 4.00
CA PHE A 11 -7.39 -1.71 3.65
C PHE A 11 -6.60 -0.90 4.67
N ILE A 12 -5.89 0.11 4.16
CA ILE A 12 -5.12 1.07 4.94
C ILE A 12 -5.37 2.44 4.31
N ASP A 13 -5.67 3.44 5.14
CA ASP A 13 -5.96 4.80 4.69
C ASP A 13 -4.67 5.62 4.49
N PHE A 14 -3.80 5.14 3.60
CA PHE A 14 -2.53 5.76 3.26
C PHE A 14 -2.60 6.42 1.87
N PRO A 15 -1.78 7.47 1.62
CA PRO A 15 -1.74 8.12 0.32
C PRO A 15 -1.31 7.15 -0.80
N LEU A 16 -1.66 7.52 -2.03
CA LEU A 16 -1.41 6.69 -3.21
C LEU A 16 0.07 6.29 -3.31
N GLY A 17 0.33 5.00 -3.54
CA GLY A 17 1.70 4.48 -3.66
C GLY A 17 2.36 4.09 -2.33
N HIS A 18 1.73 4.37 -1.19
CA HIS A 18 2.27 4.08 0.14
C HIS A 18 1.56 2.92 0.82
N GLN A 19 1.15 1.86 0.12
CA GLN A 19 0.34 0.79 0.76
C GLN A 19 1.08 0.04 1.87
N CYS A 20 2.42 0.09 1.87
CA CYS A 20 3.27 -0.50 2.91
C CYS A 20 3.80 0.54 3.91
N GLY A 21 3.40 1.82 3.82
CA GLY A 21 3.90 2.90 4.68
C GLY A 21 4.90 3.83 3.99
N ARG A 22 5.55 4.67 4.81
CA ARG A 22 6.47 5.72 4.34
C ARG A 22 7.77 5.10 3.80
N PRO A 23 8.37 5.68 2.74
CA PRO A 23 9.70 5.28 2.29
C PRO A 23 10.72 5.39 3.44
N GLY A 24 11.62 4.42 3.54
CA GLY A 24 12.65 4.37 4.60
C GLY A 24 12.19 3.87 5.97
N ASP A 25 10.89 3.77 6.25
CA ASP A 25 10.38 3.23 7.51
C ASP A 25 10.19 1.71 7.45
N SER A 26 11.31 0.97 7.54
CA SER A 26 11.30 -0.50 7.46
C SER A 26 10.52 -1.17 8.60
N GLU A 27 10.40 -0.53 9.76
CA GLU A 27 9.70 -1.08 10.91
C GLU A 27 8.18 -1.07 10.66
N LEU A 28 7.65 0.10 10.25
CA LEU A 28 6.24 0.23 9.87
C LEU A 28 5.87 -0.69 8.70
N GLN A 29 6.72 -0.76 7.67
CA GLN A 29 6.52 -1.64 6.52
C GLN A 29 6.44 -3.11 6.92
N THR A 30 7.33 -3.54 7.82
CA THR A 30 7.34 -4.92 8.32
C THR A 30 6.09 -5.20 9.16
N GLN A 31 5.65 -4.24 9.97
CA GLN A 31 4.46 -4.39 10.80
C GLN A 31 3.19 -4.53 9.95
N ILE A 32 3.00 -3.64 8.96
CA ILE A 32 1.87 -3.69 8.02
C ILE A 32 1.81 -5.02 7.28
N LEU A 33 2.96 -5.50 6.80
CA LEU A 33 3.04 -6.79 6.12
C LEU A 33 2.69 -7.94 7.06
N THR A 34 3.19 -7.90 8.29
CA THR A 34 2.92 -8.92 9.31
C THR A 34 1.43 -8.98 9.65
N ASP A 35 0.78 -7.84 9.85
CA ASP A 35 -0.66 -7.76 10.13
C ASP A 35 -1.50 -8.27 8.96
N THR A 36 -1.11 -7.91 7.74
CA THR A 36 -1.76 -8.39 6.52
C THR A 36 -1.67 -9.92 6.39
N LEU A 37 -0.50 -10.49 6.66
CA LEU A 37 -0.29 -11.95 6.64
C LEU A 37 -1.04 -12.65 7.79
N ASN A 38 -1.14 -12.02 8.95
CA ASN A 38 -1.95 -12.52 10.06
C ASN A 38 -3.44 -12.57 9.69
N ILE A 39 -3.97 -11.55 9.01
CA ILE A 39 -5.35 -11.55 8.48
C ILE A 39 -5.52 -12.64 7.43
N LEU A 40 -4.53 -12.82 6.55
CA LEU A 40 -4.56 -13.92 5.57
C LEU A 40 -4.63 -15.29 6.23
N ALA A 41 -3.94 -15.50 7.35
CA ALA A 41 -3.95 -16.76 8.09
C ALA A 41 -5.23 -16.95 8.93
N SER A 42 -5.77 -15.88 9.51
CA SER A 42 -6.88 -15.94 10.48
C SER A 42 -8.27 -15.75 9.86
N ALA A 43 -8.38 -15.15 8.69
CA ALA A 43 -9.66 -14.89 8.03
C ALA A 43 -10.40 -16.20 7.71
N LYS A 44 -11.62 -16.33 8.26
CA LYS A 44 -12.43 -17.55 8.24
C LYS A 44 -13.02 -17.89 6.86
N GLY A 45 -12.99 -16.95 5.92
CA GLY A 45 -13.59 -17.13 4.61
C GLY A 45 -13.00 -16.21 3.54
N PRO A 46 -13.30 -16.49 2.28
CA PRO A 46 -12.98 -15.61 1.16
C PRO A 46 -13.90 -14.38 1.16
N GLY A 47 -13.42 -13.28 0.57
CA GLY A 47 -14.12 -11.99 0.59
C GLY A 47 -14.06 -11.25 1.93
N THR A 48 -13.26 -11.73 2.89
CA THR A 48 -12.99 -10.97 4.12
C THR A 48 -12.20 -9.70 3.78
N MET A 49 -12.72 -8.56 4.21
CA MET A 49 -12.06 -7.26 4.15
C MET A 49 -11.88 -6.75 5.58
N VAL A 50 -10.68 -6.30 5.90
CA VAL A 50 -10.33 -5.76 7.22
C VAL A 50 -9.64 -4.42 7.01
N ASP A 51 -10.09 -3.42 7.77
CA ASP A 51 -9.45 -2.11 7.82
C ASP A 51 -8.42 -2.13 8.95
N LEU A 52 -7.19 -1.71 8.66
CA LEU A 52 -6.15 -1.54 9.69
C LEU A 52 -6.14 -0.09 10.17
N ASP A 53 -6.07 0.10 11.48
CA ASP A 53 -6.14 1.41 12.15
C ASP A 53 -4.83 2.23 12.07
N TYR A 54 -4.06 2.10 10.99
CA TYR A 54 -2.86 2.92 10.77
C TYR A 54 -3.27 4.32 10.31
N GLN A 55 -2.65 5.35 10.90
CA GLN A 55 -2.88 6.73 10.55
C GLN A 55 -1.69 7.32 9.79
N TRP A 56 -1.99 8.13 8.79
CA TRP A 56 -1.02 8.95 8.10
C TRP A 56 -1.09 10.37 8.69
N ASP A 57 0.03 10.87 9.20
CA ASP A 57 0.07 12.11 9.98
C ASP A 57 -0.20 13.39 9.14
N GLU A 58 -0.15 13.29 7.81
CA GLU A 58 -0.25 14.42 6.89
C GLU A 58 -1.54 14.34 6.04
N LEU A 59 -2.07 15.48 5.59
CA LEU A 59 -3.17 15.45 4.62
C LEU A 59 -2.63 15.17 3.22
N PHE A 60 -3.36 14.39 2.43
CA PHE A 60 -3.00 14.12 1.03
C PHE A 60 -2.96 15.43 0.22
N ASP A 61 -1.84 15.66 -0.47
CA ASP A 61 -1.63 16.75 -1.41
C ASP A 61 -0.86 16.26 -2.65
N TRP A 62 -1.27 16.74 -3.82
CA TRP A 62 -0.66 16.36 -5.10
C TRP A 62 0.78 16.86 -5.24
N GLY A 63 1.11 18.03 -4.68
CA GLY A 63 2.46 18.56 -4.70
C GLY A 63 3.44 17.68 -3.91
N THR A 64 2.99 17.22 -2.73
CA THR A 64 3.75 16.30 -1.88
C THR A 64 3.94 14.95 -2.56
N TYR A 65 2.86 14.35 -3.11
CA TYR A 65 2.94 13.08 -3.84
C TYR A 65 3.94 13.14 -5.02
N LEU A 66 3.90 14.19 -5.84
CA LEU A 66 4.81 14.32 -6.98
C LEU A 66 6.26 14.49 -6.55
N ARG A 67 6.51 15.16 -5.42
CA ARG A 67 7.86 15.28 -4.84
C ARG A 67 8.36 13.91 -4.40
N ASP A 68 7.57 13.18 -3.61
CA ASP A 68 7.97 11.90 -3.05
C ASP A 68 8.22 10.86 -4.16
N VAL A 69 7.38 10.83 -5.19
CA VAL A 69 7.59 9.98 -6.38
C VAL A 69 8.88 10.36 -7.13
N LYS A 70 9.15 11.66 -7.27
CA LYS A 70 10.38 12.14 -7.93
C LYS A 70 11.62 11.71 -7.14
N GLU A 71 11.62 11.89 -5.83
CA GLU A 71 12.70 11.47 -4.93
C GLU A 71 12.95 9.96 -5.04
N MET A 72 11.89 9.14 -4.98
CA MET A 72 11.99 7.69 -5.12
C MET A 72 12.59 7.26 -6.46
N ILE A 73 12.18 7.90 -7.57
CA ILE A 73 12.71 7.60 -8.92
C ILE A 73 14.19 7.97 -9.03
N GLU A 74 14.59 9.10 -8.45
CA GLU A 74 15.99 9.54 -8.41
C GLU A 74 16.85 8.58 -7.59
N GLU A 75 16.35 8.09 -6.45
CA GLU A 75 17.04 7.11 -5.60
C GLU A 75 17.19 5.73 -6.25
N GLU A 76 16.12 5.22 -6.88
CA GLU A 76 16.14 3.91 -7.56
C GLU A 76 16.88 3.94 -8.91
N GLY A 77 17.17 5.14 -9.44
CA GLY A 77 17.74 5.31 -10.78
C GLY A 77 16.83 4.80 -11.89
N ALA A 78 15.52 4.73 -11.63
CA ALA A 78 14.52 4.23 -12.56
C ALA A 78 14.23 5.26 -13.66
N GLN A 79 13.93 4.79 -14.87
CA GLN A 79 13.47 5.68 -15.94
C GLN A 79 11.96 5.90 -15.83
N VAL A 80 11.55 7.17 -15.83
CA VAL A 80 10.13 7.53 -15.94
C VAL A 80 9.62 7.06 -17.29
N PHE A 81 8.66 6.14 -17.28
CA PHE A 81 7.96 5.76 -18.49
C PHE A 81 6.86 6.77 -18.78
N GLU A 82 7.13 7.70 -19.70
CA GLU A 82 6.10 8.59 -20.21
C GLU A 82 5.18 7.82 -21.18
N LEU A 83 3.93 7.62 -20.75
CA LEU A 83 2.87 7.15 -21.63
C LEU A 83 2.50 8.28 -22.60
N THR A 84 3.06 8.26 -23.81
CA THR A 84 2.55 9.09 -24.91
C THR A 84 1.16 8.58 -25.33
N PRO A 85 0.16 9.47 -25.46
CA PRO A 85 -1.22 9.09 -25.80
C PRO A 85 -1.37 8.42 -27.17
#